data_AF-E8Z679-F1
#
_entry.id   AF-E8Z679-F1
#
_cell.length_a   1.000
_cell.length_b   1.000
_cell.length_c   1.000
_cell.angle_alpha   90.00
_cell.angle_beta   90.00
_cell.angle_gamma   90.00
#
_symmetry.space_group_name_H-M   'P 1'
#
loop_
_entity.id
_entity.type
_entity.pdbx_description
1 polymer ?
#
loop_
_entity_poly.entity_id
_entity_poly.type
_entity_poly.pdbx_seq_one_letter_code
_entity_poly.pdbx_strand_id
1 'polypeptide(L)'
;FFFIPLSLVAMRLPLTWWLAAALVAFLEFAPGPALIFVAAASDELADGDREEEPPIDVGDEEDSQAEFAGGEDVEHDVRSHPKGEECLQYAEELEREVGLFDNTALGEAGRKQLVEKMKLHAAKLTGKDNHKDFHQVFDGHLADLHGRGGIFGAADACHFLLKHHDEL
;
A
#
# COMPACT_ATOMS: atom_id res chain seq x y z
N PHE A 1 -24.00 -60.21 -15.22
CA PHE A 1 -23.04 -59.09 -15.14
C PHE A 1 -23.53 -58.00 -16.08
N PHE A 2 -24.01 -56.89 -15.52
CA PHE A 2 -24.64 -55.79 -16.22
C PHE A 2 -23.59 -54.86 -16.85
N PHE A 3 -23.80 -54.49 -18.12
CA PHE A 3 -23.07 -53.45 -18.83
C PHE A 3 -23.72 -52.09 -18.50
N ILE A 4 -22.94 -51.14 -17.98
CA ILE A 4 -23.36 -49.75 -17.77
C ILE A 4 -22.81 -48.93 -18.94
N PRO A 5 -23.64 -48.26 -19.76
CA PRO A 5 -23.13 -47.34 -20.76
C PRO A 5 -22.82 -45.98 -20.13
N LEU A 6 -21.60 -45.51 -20.46
CA LEU A 6 -21.02 -44.23 -20.11
C LEU A 6 -21.67 -43.12 -20.95
N SER A 7 -22.76 -42.52 -20.45
CA SER A 7 -23.33 -41.31 -21.04
C SER A 7 -22.65 -40.08 -20.43
N LEU A 8 -21.54 -39.65 -21.02
CA LEU A 8 -20.89 -38.39 -20.67
C LEU A 8 -21.68 -37.24 -21.30
N VAL A 9 -22.42 -36.53 -20.46
CA VAL A 9 -23.18 -35.32 -20.82
C VAL A 9 -22.20 -34.22 -21.21
N ALA A 10 -22.13 -33.92 -22.50
CA ALA A 10 -21.43 -32.75 -23.03
C ALA A 10 -22.23 -31.48 -22.66
N MET A 11 -21.88 -30.86 -21.53
CA MET A 11 -22.35 -29.52 -21.18
C MET A 11 -21.69 -28.49 -22.11
N ARG A 12 -22.43 -28.08 -23.14
CA ARG A 12 -22.15 -26.89 -23.93
C ARG A 12 -22.59 -25.67 -23.12
N LEU A 13 -21.63 -24.97 -22.50
CA LEU A 13 -21.86 -23.64 -21.94
C LEU A 13 -21.84 -22.61 -23.08
N PRO A 14 -22.87 -21.75 -23.21
CA PRO A 14 -22.94 -20.77 -24.28
C PRO A 14 -21.98 -19.60 -24.04
N LEU A 15 -21.21 -19.29 -25.09
CA LEU A 15 -20.54 -18.02 -25.34
C LEU A 15 -21.54 -16.85 -25.19
N THR A 16 -21.38 -16.03 -24.15
CA THR A 16 -21.94 -14.67 -24.14
C THR A 16 -20.86 -13.68 -23.72
N TRP A 17 -20.00 -13.36 -24.68
CA TRP A 17 -19.04 -12.26 -24.66
C TRP A 17 -19.15 -11.52 -25.98
N TRP A 18 -20.06 -10.55 -26.08
CA TRP A 18 -19.95 -9.40 -27.01
C TRP A 18 -20.74 -8.26 -26.34
N LEU A 19 -20.06 -7.43 -25.57
CA LEU A 19 -19.63 -6.09 -25.99
C LEU A 19 -20.82 -5.14 -26.23
N ALA A 20 -21.33 -4.58 -25.13
CA ALA A 20 -22.05 -3.31 -25.17
C ALA A 20 -21.01 -2.21 -25.37
N ALA A 21 -20.77 -1.86 -26.63
CA ALA A 21 -20.03 -0.67 -27.03
C ALA A 21 -21.03 0.45 -27.39
N ALA A 22 -20.56 1.70 -27.20
CA ALA A 22 -21.21 2.97 -27.56
C ALA A 22 -22.23 3.47 -26.51
N LEU A 23 -22.13 4.69 -25.99
CA LEU A 23 -21.94 5.94 -26.72
C LEU A 23 -21.36 7.07 -25.86
N VAL A 24 -20.44 7.81 -26.47
CA VAL A 24 -19.84 9.09 -26.06
C VAL A 24 -20.86 10.22 -26.12
N ALA A 25 -20.95 11.03 -25.06
CA ALA A 25 -21.26 12.48 -25.03
C ALA A 25 -21.55 12.84 -23.56
N PHE A 26 -20.82 13.72 -22.88
CA PHE A 26 -20.95 15.15 -23.09
C PHE A 26 -19.71 15.86 -22.54
N LEU A 27 -19.00 16.58 -23.41
CA LEU A 27 -18.28 17.78 -23.03
C LEU A 27 -19.31 18.75 -22.43
N GLU A 28 -19.16 19.11 -21.16
CA GLU A 28 -19.60 20.42 -20.69
C GLU A 28 -18.45 21.17 -20.04
N PHE A 29 -18.02 22.15 -20.81
CA PHE A 29 -17.15 23.25 -20.49
C PHE A 29 -17.88 24.23 -19.56
N ALA A 30 -17.32 24.51 -18.38
CA ALA A 30 -17.54 25.79 -17.69
C ALA A 30 -16.41 26.05 -16.66
N PRO A 31 -15.43 26.90 -16.97
CA PRO A 31 -14.48 27.43 -15.99
C PRO A 31 -15.19 28.48 -15.10
N GLY A 32 -15.33 28.19 -13.80
CA GLY A 32 -15.85 29.11 -12.79
C GLY A 32 -14.74 29.78 -11.97
N PRO A 33 -14.87 31.07 -11.62
CA PRO A 33 -13.74 31.91 -11.22
C PRO A 33 -13.29 31.73 -9.77
N ALA A 34 -12.01 32.03 -9.59
CA ALA A 34 -11.32 32.21 -8.32
C ALA A 34 -12.07 33.15 -7.36
N LEU A 35 -12.23 32.71 -6.11
CA LEU A 35 -12.43 33.61 -4.98
C LEU A 35 -11.29 33.39 -3.99
N ILE A 36 -10.38 34.35 -4.03
CA ILE A 36 -9.37 34.64 -3.03
C ILE A 36 -10.11 35.08 -1.77
N PHE A 37 -9.98 34.33 -0.68
CA PHE A 37 -10.24 34.84 0.67
C PHE A 37 -8.90 35.02 1.38
N VAL A 38 -8.43 36.27 1.39
CA VAL A 38 -7.42 36.76 2.33
C VAL A 38 -8.17 37.15 3.59
N ALA A 39 -7.97 36.41 4.67
CA ALA A 39 -8.34 36.83 6.02
C ALA A 39 -7.06 37.16 6.78
N ALA A 40 -6.88 38.45 7.06
CA ALA A 40 -5.88 38.99 7.95
C ALA A 40 -6.48 39.11 9.37
N ALA A 41 -5.80 38.55 10.37
CA ALA A 41 -5.91 38.87 11.80
C ALA A 41 -4.64 38.31 12.47
N SER A 42 -3.66 39.15 12.77
CA SER A 42 -3.44 39.84 14.06
C SER A 42 -2.73 38.95 15.10
N ASP A 43 -1.42 39.15 15.14
CA ASP A 43 -0.54 39.28 16.32
C ASP A 43 -1.19 39.08 17.70
N GLU A 44 -0.78 38.04 18.43
CA GLU A 44 -0.55 38.08 19.87
C GLU A 44 0.61 37.14 20.23
N LEU A 45 1.75 37.75 20.60
CA LEU A 45 2.89 37.09 21.24
C LEU A 45 2.52 36.80 22.70
N ALA A 46 2.30 35.52 23.03
CA ALA A 46 2.19 35.04 24.40
C ALA A 46 3.47 34.28 24.77
N ASP A 47 4.38 35.02 25.38
CA ASP A 47 5.52 34.57 26.18
C ASP A 47 5.04 33.81 27.42
N GLY A 48 5.59 32.62 27.67
CA GLY A 48 5.12 31.70 28.69
C GLY A 48 6.12 30.59 28.96
N ASP A 49 7.29 30.95 29.49
CA ASP A 49 8.20 30.06 30.19
C ASP A 49 7.44 29.25 31.27
N ARG A 50 7.65 27.92 31.33
CA ARG A 50 8.25 27.23 32.49
C ARG A 50 8.05 25.70 32.48
N GLU A 51 9.20 25.05 32.59
CA GLU A 51 9.56 23.64 32.85
C GLU A 51 8.70 22.88 33.86
N GLU A 52 8.36 21.62 33.55
CA GLU A 52 8.59 20.45 34.44
C GLU A 52 8.36 19.15 33.63
N GLU A 53 9.44 18.47 33.23
CA GLU A 53 9.35 17.14 32.63
C GLU A 53 9.22 16.07 33.73
N PRO A 54 8.21 15.18 33.65
CA PRO A 54 8.13 14.03 34.55
C PRO A 54 9.21 13.00 34.20
N PRO A 55 9.78 12.30 35.20
CA PRO A 55 10.74 11.23 34.96
C PRO A 55 10.09 10.11 34.14
N ILE A 56 10.67 9.81 32.99
CA ILE A 56 10.31 8.66 32.15
C ILE A 56 10.77 7.39 32.90
N ASP A 57 9.79 6.64 33.39
CA ASP A 57 9.96 5.27 33.85
C ASP A 57 10.33 4.41 32.65
N VAL A 58 11.60 3.98 32.58
CA VAL A 58 12.10 3.07 31.55
C VAL A 58 11.61 1.67 31.91
N GLY A 59 10.34 1.45 31.62
CA GLY A 59 9.71 0.14 31.59
C GLY A 59 10.19 -0.62 30.36
N ASP A 60 11.07 -1.56 30.62
CA ASP A 60 11.54 -2.63 29.75
C ASP A 60 10.34 -3.42 29.18
N GLU A 61 9.99 -3.16 27.92
CA GLU A 61 9.18 -4.09 27.11
C GLU A 61 9.89 -4.30 25.77
N GLU A 62 10.56 -5.45 25.68
CA GLU A 62 10.93 -6.11 24.44
C GLU A 62 9.69 -6.27 23.55
N ASP A 63 9.52 -5.38 22.59
CA ASP A 63 8.83 -5.72 21.36
C ASP A 63 9.58 -5.09 20.19
N SER A 64 10.25 -5.96 19.44
CA SER A 64 10.98 -5.63 18.23
C SER A 64 10.02 -5.18 17.12
N GLN A 65 9.44 -3.99 17.29
CA GLN A 65 8.89 -3.23 16.19
C GLN A 65 10.08 -2.74 15.38
N ALA A 66 10.34 -3.41 14.28
CA ALA A 66 11.35 -3.00 13.31
C ALA A 66 11.11 -1.52 12.96
N GLU A 67 12.00 -0.65 13.45
CA GLU A 67 12.10 0.74 13.03
C GLU A 67 12.51 0.73 11.55
N PHE A 68 11.54 0.66 10.64
CA PHE A 68 11.73 0.89 9.22
C PHE A 68 11.90 2.39 9.00
N ALA A 69 13.04 2.92 9.43
CA ALA A 69 13.53 4.20 8.96
C ALA A 69 14.24 3.94 7.63
N GLY A 70 13.56 4.19 6.51
CA GLY A 70 14.14 4.03 5.18
C GLY A 70 15.47 4.76 5.07
N GLY A 71 16.56 3.99 5.05
CA GLY A 71 17.93 4.46 4.96
C GLY A 71 18.60 3.98 3.69
N GLU A 72 19.77 4.53 3.38
CA GLU A 72 20.59 4.12 2.23
C GLU A 72 20.85 2.60 2.23
N ASP A 73 20.91 1.99 3.41
CA ASP A 73 21.08 0.54 3.60
C ASP A 73 19.90 -0.27 3.05
N VAL A 74 18.65 0.20 3.24
CA VAL A 74 17.44 -0.48 2.74
C VAL A 74 17.39 -0.47 1.23
N GLU A 75 17.67 0.68 0.61
CA GLU A 75 17.70 0.79 -0.85
C GLU A 75 18.82 -0.08 -1.44
N HIS A 76 19.99 -0.10 -0.80
CA HIS A 76 21.09 -0.96 -1.21
C HIS A 76 20.74 -2.46 -1.15
N ASP A 77 20.14 -2.92 -0.05
CA ASP A 77 19.77 -4.32 0.15
C ASP A 77 18.73 -4.78 -0.87
N VAL A 78 17.71 -3.94 -1.13
CA VAL A 78 16.72 -4.21 -2.17
C VAL A 78 17.39 -4.26 -3.53
N ARG A 79 18.13 -3.22 -3.94
CA ARG A 79 18.74 -3.17 -5.28
C ARG A 79 19.77 -4.28 -5.53
N SER A 80 20.42 -4.76 -4.48
CA SER A 80 21.38 -5.87 -4.57
C SER A 80 20.70 -7.24 -4.66
N HIS A 81 19.42 -7.34 -4.29
CA HIS A 81 18.67 -8.58 -4.34
C HIS A 81 18.24 -8.94 -5.77
N PRO A 82 18.29 -10.21 -6.21
CA PRO A 82 17.91 -10.62 -7.56
C PRO A 82 16.48 -10.25 -7.98
N LYS A 83 15.56 -10.13 -7.01
CA LYS A 83 14.16 -9.71 -7.23
C LYS A 83 13.91 -8.23 -6.91
N GLY A 84 14.95 -7.51 -6.51
CA GLY A 84 14.87 -6.13 -6.04
C GLY A 84 14.35 -5.16 -7.06
N GLU A 85 14.98 -5.14 -8.24
CA GLU A 85 14.63 -4.22 -9.33
C GLU A 85 13.19 -4.44 -9.81
N GLU A 86 12.77 -5.71 -9.97
CA GLU A 86 11.40 -6.03 -10.36
C GLU A 86 10.40 -5.64 -9.27
N CYS A 87 10.75 -5.83 -7.99
CA CYS A 87 9.92 -5.36 -6.89
C CYS A 87 9.75 -3.84 -6.92
N LEU A 88 10.86 -3.09 -7.03
CA LEU A 88 10.83 -1.63 -7.07
C LEU A 88 9.93 -1.14 -8.19
N GLN A 89 10.05 -1.72 -9.38
CA GLN A 89 9.21 -1.37 -10.52
C GLN A 89 7.71 -1.56 -10.22
N TYR A 90 7.33 -2.68 -9.59
CA TYR A 90 5.94 -2.92 -9.19
C TYR A 90 5.47 -1.98 -8.08
N ALA A 91 6.31 -1.70 -7.08
CA ALA A 91 5.99 -0.81 -5.99
C ALA A 91 5.80 0.64 -6.49
N GLU A 92 6.68 1.13 -7.36
CA GLU A 92 6.54 2.45 -7.97
C GLU A 92 5.33 2.54 -8.92
N GLU A 93 5.00 1.47 -9.64
CA GLU A 93 3.78 1.41 -10.44
C GLU A 93 2.54 1.49 -9.57
N LEU A 94 2.54 0.77 -8.45
CA LEU A 94 1.48 0.82 -7.46
C LEU A 94 1.29 2.22 -6.88
N GLU A 95 2.38 2.93 -6.58
CA GLU A 95 2.33 4.33 -6.11
C GLU A 95 1.72 5.28 -7.15
N ARG A 96 2.00 5.06 -8.44
CA ARG A 96 1.39 5.86 -9.52
C ARG A 96 -0.09 5.58 -9.68
N GLU A 97 -0.53 4.34 -9.45
CA GLU A 97 -1.92 3.92 -9.66
C GLU A 97 -2.85 4.26 -8.49
N VAL A 98 -2.37 4.10 -7.26
CA VAL A 98 -3.19 4.23 -6.03
C VAL A 98 -2.79 5.48 -5.24
N GLY A 99 -1.50 5.78 -5.18
CA GLY A 99 -0.90 6.86 -4.39
C GLY A 99 0.28 6.35 -3.56
N LEU A 100 1.10 7.27 -3.05
CA LEU A 100 2.29 6.94 -2.25
C LEU A 100 1.93 6.11 -1.01
N PHE A 101 2.81 5.19 -0.62
CA PHE A 101 2.54 4.31 0.53
C PHE A 101 2.40 5.08 1.85
N ASP A 102 3.12 6.19 1.99
CA ASP A 102 3.09 7.08 3.16
C ASP A 102 1.99 8.16 3.10
N ASN A 103 1.19 8.20 2.03
CA ASN A 103 0.16 9.22 1.88
C ASN A 103 -1.04 8.95 2.81
N THR A 104 -1.07 9.68 3.93
CA THR A 104 -2.15 9.62 4.93
C THR A 104 -3.52 10.00 4.38
N ALA A 105 -3.59 10.75 3.27
CA ALA A 105 -4.85 11.15 2.64
C ALA A 105 -5.56 10.00 1.88
N LEU A 106 -4.91 8.85 1.68
CA LEU A 106 -5.52 7.67 1.05
C LEU A 106 -6.64 7.04 1.89
N GLY A 107 -6.56 7.19 3.21
CA GLY A 107 -7.47 6.55 4.16
C GLY A 107 -7.45 5.02 4.08
N GLU A 108 -8.40 4.38 4.79
CA GLU A 108 -8.48 2.92 4.87
C GLU A 108 -8.72 2.25 3.50
N ALA A 109 -9.55 2.86 2.64
CA ALA A 109 -9.87 2.30 1.34
C ALA A 109 -8.66 2.28 0.40
N GLY A 110 -7.89 3.36 0.33
CA GLY A 110 -6.68 3.42 -0.48
C GLY A 110 -5.59 2.50 0.07
N ARG A 111 -5.42 2.45 1.40
CA ARG A 111 -4.48 1.52 2.05
C ARG A 111 -4.79 0.06 1.72
N LYS A 112 -6.07 -0.36 1.80
CA LYS A 112 -6.46 -1.73 1.40
C LYS A 112 -6.15 -2.04 -0.07
N GLN A 113 -6.29 -1.05 -0.97
CA GLN A 113 -5.91 -1.24 -2.37
C GLN A 113 -4.40 -1.42 -2.55
N LEU A 114 -3.58 -0.66 -1.82
CA LEU A 114 -2.12 -0.86 -1.79
C LEU A 114 -1.78 -2.27 -1.33
N VAL A 115 -2.36 -2.72 -0.21
CA VAL A 115 -2.08 -4.03 0.38
C VAL A 115 -2.47 -5.19 -0.56
N GLU A 116 -3.67 -5.14 -1.15
CA GLU A 116 -4.14 -6.18 -2.08
C GLU A 116 -3.25 -6.26 -3.32
N LYS A 117 -2.88 -5.12 -3.93
CA LYS A 117 -1.99 -5.12 -5.09
C LYS A 117 -0.57 -5.57 -4.74
N MET A 118 -0.02 -5.11 -3.61
CA MET A 118 1.31 -5.51 -3.16
C MET A 118 1.38 -7.01 -2.89
N LYS A 119 0.32 -7.61 -2.33
CA LYS A 119 0.21 -9.06 -2.16
C LYS A 119 0.24 -9.80 -3.51
N LEU A 120 -0.47 -9.29 -4.53
CA LEU A 120 -0.42 -9.87 -5.87
C LEU A 120 0.98 -9.79 -6.48
N HIS A 121 1.70 -8.70 -6.24
CA HIS A 121 3.11 -8.57 -6.65
C HIS A 121 4.01 -9.55 -5.89
N ALA A 122 3.80 -9.75 -4.58
CA ALA A 122 4.53 -10.74 -3.80
C ALA A 122 4.38 -12.15 -4.37
N ALA A 123 3.15 -12.55 -4.72
CA ALA A 123 2.87 -13.84 -5.33
C ALA A 123 3.59 -14.02 -6.67
N LYS A 124 3.63 -12.97 -7.51
CA LYS A 124 4.32 -12.97 -8.81
C LYS A 124 5.84 -13.07 -8.66
N LEU A 125 6.42 -12.28 -7.76
CA LEU A 125 7.87 -12.18 -7.55
C LEU A 125 8.44 -13.44 -6.89
N THR A 126 7.76 -13.93 -5.86
CA THR A 126 8.30 -15.00 -5.01
C THR A 126 7.81 -16.37 -5.43
N GLY A 127 6.69 -16.45 -6.15
CA GLY A 127 5.96 -17.71 -6.36
C GLY A 127 5.38 -18.29 -5.06
N LYS A 128 5.49 -17.58 -3.93
CA LYS A 128 4.99 -17.96 -2.62
C LYS A 128 3.71 -17.17 -2.36
N ASP A 129 2.56 -17.82 -2.53
CA ASP A 129 1.26 -17.30 -2.07
C ASP A 129 1.04 -17.55 -0.56
N ASN A 130 2.10 -17.95 0.16
CA ASN A 130 2.00 -18.74 1.38
C ASN A 130 1.89 -17.92 2.67
N HIS A 131 2.25 -16.63 2.65
CA HIS A 131 2.12 -15.76 3.82
C HIS A 131 0.72 -15.18 3.87
N LYS A 132 -0.22 -15.99 4.38
CA LYS A 132 -1.63 -15.62 4.56
C LYS A 132 -1.80 -14.36 5.42
N ASP A 133 -0.81 -14.09 6.26
CA ASP A 133 -0.73 -12.96 7.16
C ASP A 133 -0.18 -11.69 6.51
N PHE A 134 0.48 -11.77 5.34
CA PHE A 134 1.08 -10.59 4.69
C PHE A 134 0.10 -9.44 4.56
N HIS A 135 -1.15 -9.71 4.15
CA HIS A 135 -2.18 -8.69 4.06
C HIS A 135 -2.41 -7.99 5.41
N GLN A 136 -2.51 -8.74 6.50
CA GLN A 136 -2.81 -8.19 7.82
C GLN A 136 -1.60 -7.44 8.39
N VAL A 137 -0.40 -7.98 8.24
CA VAL A 137 0.84 -7.38 8.76
C VAL A 137 1.17 -6.11 7.99
N PHE A 138 1.04 -6.13 6.65
CA PHE A 138 1.32 -4.95 5.82
C PHE A 138 0.25 -3.86 5.99
N ASP A 139 -1.04 -4.20 6.10
CA ASP A 139 -2.09 -3.23 6.42
C ASP A 139 -1.88 -2.60 7.80
N GLY A 140 -1.51 -3.42 8.79
CA GLY A 140 -1.19 -2.95 10.14
C GLY A 140 -0.01 -1.98 10.14
N HIS A 141 1.05 -2.31 9.40
CA HIS A 141 2.22 -1.44 9.26
C HIS A 141 1.85 -0.09 8.61
N LEU A 142 1.11 -0.11 7.50
CA LEU A 142 0.68 1.12 6.84
C LEU A 142 -0.31 1.94 7.70
N ALA A 143 -1.20 1.28 8.45
CA ALA A 143 -2.15 1.96 9.33
C ALA A 143 -1.44 2.70 10.47
N ASP A 144 -0.44 2.06 11.06
CA ASP A 144 0.39 2.65 12.09
C ASP A 144 1.27 3.79 11.53
N LEU A 145 1.89 3.58 10.37
CA LEU A 145 2.64 4.61 9.67
C LEU A 145 1.79 5.85 9.33
N HIS A 146 0.56 5.64 8.87
CA HIS A 146 -0.37 6.74 8.60
C HIS A 146 -0.84 7.45 9.88
N GLY A 147 -0.88 6.73 11.01
CA GLY A 147 -1.25 7.29 12.31
C GLY A 147 -0.15 8.13 12.94
N ARG A 148 1.11 7.71 12.79
CA ARG A 148 2.28 8.39 13.38
C ARG A 148 2.91 9.43 12.46
N GLY A 149 2.72 9.30 11.15
CA GLY A 149 3.39 10.11 10.14
C GLY A 149 4.86 9.71 9.99
N GLY A 150 5.15 8.86 9.01
CA GLY A 150 6.51 8.41 8.69
C GLY A 150 6.75 8.43 7.19
N ILE A 151 8.01 8.27 6.78
CA ILE A 151 8.40 8.12 5.39
C ILE A 151 8.43 6.62 5.07
N PHE A 152 7.78 6.23 3.98
CA PHE A 152 7.79 4.86 3.52
C PHE A 152 7.60 4.84 2.01
N GLY A 153 8.67 4.50 1.31
CA GLY A 153 8.69 4.49 -0.15
C GLY A 153 8.64 3.09 -0.74
N ALA A 154 8.78 3.04 -2.06
CA ALA A 154 8.87 1.78 -2.82
C ALA A 154 9.97 0.84 -2.31
N ALA A 155 11.14 1.37 -1.94
CA ALA A 155 12.24 0.57 -1.40
C ALA A 155 11.87 -0.10 -0.07
N ASP A 156 11.25 0.63 0.86
CA ASP A 156 10.81 0.09 2.14
C ASP A 156 9.72 -0.98 1.95
N ALA A 157 8.76 -0.71 1.06
CA ALA A 157 7.71 -1.64 0.70
C ALA A 157 8.28 -2.95 0.15
N CYS A 158 9.32 -2.87 -0.69
CA CYS A 158 10.01 -4.01 -1.25
C CYS A 158 10.85 -4.77 -0.23
N HIS A 159 11.60 -4.06 0.60
CA HIS A 159 12.36 -4.67 1.68
C HIS A 159 11.42 -5.43 2.63
N PHE A 160 10.29 -4.82 3.01
CA PHE A 160 9.26 -5.44 3.83
C PHE A 160 8.71 -6.71 3.17
N LEU A 161 8.33 -6.62 1.88
CA LEU A 161 7.78 -7.76 1.14
C LEU A 161 8.77 -8.91 1.05
N LEU A 162 10.01 -8.64 0.64
CA LEU A 162 11.04 -9.67 0.44
C LEU A 162 11.45 -10.30 1.77
N LYS A 163 11.63 -9.50 2.83
CA LYS A 163 11.93 -9.99 4.18
C LYS A 163 10.79 -10.86 4.74
N HIS A 164 9.53 -10.45 4.55
CA HIS A 164 8.38 -11.22 5.03
C HIS A 164 8.25 -12.59 4.34
N HIS A 165 8.79 -12.73 3.12
CA HIS A 165 8.74 -13.97 2.33
C HIS A 165 10.04 -14.78 2.38
N ASP A 166 10.94 -14.50 3.32
CA ASP A 166 12.25 -15.15 3.47
C ASP A 166 13.10 -15.08 2.18
N GLU A 167 13.08 -13.93 1.50
CA GLU A 167 13.91 -13.65 0.33
C GLU A 167 15.10 -12.73 0.67
N LEU A 168 15.05 -12.00 1.79
CA LEU A 168 16.13 -11.17 2.34
C LEU A 168 16.60 -11.70 3.70
#